data_AF-A0A0S8EJ77-F1
#
_entry.id   AF-A0A0S8EJ77-F1
#
_cell.length_a   1.000
_cell.length_b   1.000
_cell.length_c   1.000
_cell.angle_alpha   90.00
_cell.angle_beta   90.00
_cell.angle_gamma   90.00
#
_symmetry.space_group_name_H-M   'P 1'
#
loop_
_entity.id
_entity.type
_entity.pdbx_description
1 polymer ?
#
loop_
_entity_poly.entity_id
_entity_poly.type
_entity_poly.pdbx_seq_one_letter_code
_entity_poly.pdbx_strand_id
1 'polypeptide(L)'
;MTRASVFTFLCFIPVLALAAACGGGDDGEPGGASLPEGFPEDLPLYEKATIQVATVHPEGAGFLVSMESEDSTDKVLAFYENELDKEPWQVENVVEIAEQETVIVEFARQDSPEEHGTLAIAAVHVDGQLSSISLQLFVAP
;
A
#
# COMPACT_ATOMS: atom_id res chain seq x y z
N MET A 1 -12.85 -52.80 -55.51
CA MET A 1 -14.27 -52.59 -55.18
C MET A 1 -14.34 -51.55 -54.05
N THR A 2 -14.72 -50.33 -54.43
CA THR A 2 -15.62 -49.38 -53.75
C THR A 2 -15.77 -49.47 -52.22
N ARG A 3 -15.40 -48.41 -51.48
CA ARG A 3 -16.31 -47.34 -51.00
C ARG A 3 -15.56 -46.28 -50.18
N ALA A 4 -15.89 -45.03 -50.49
CA ALA A 4 -15.51 -43.81 -49.80
C ALA A 4 -16.29 -43.61 -48.48
N SER A 5 -15.78 -42.78 -47.57
CA SER A 5 -16.51 -41.66 -46.92
C SER A 5 -15.65 -40.99 -45.82
N VAL A 6 -15.33 -39.69 -45.95
CA VAL A 6 -15.93 -38.53 -45.24
C VAL A 6 -15.34 -38.35 -43.82
N PHE A 7 -14.38 -37.43 -43.65
CA PHE A 7 -14.55 -36.06 -43.11
C PHE A 7 -15.09 -36.03 -41.67
N THR A 8 -14.30 -35.53 -40.72
CA THR A 8 -14.62 -34.31 -39.94
C THR A 8 -13.53 -34.05 -38.91
N PHE A 9 -12.91 -32.89 -39.12
CA PHE A 9 -12.06 -32.13 -38.23
C PHE A 9 -12.81 -31.79 -36.95
N LEU A 10 -12.27 -32.06 -35.76
CA LEU A 10 -12.63 -31.32 -34.55
C LEU A 10 -11.60 -31.55 -33.44
N CYS A 11 -10.58 -30.69 -33.44
CA CYS A 11 -9.77 -30.41 -32.25
C CYS A 11 -10.68 -29.79 -31.19
N PHE A 12 -10.98 -30.52 -30.12
CA PHE A 12 -11.54 -29.96 -28.89
C PHE A 12 -10.45 -30.02 -27.82
N ILE A 13 -9.64 -28.96 -27.75
CA ILE A 13 -8.91 -28.61 -26.53
C ILE A 13 -9.58 -27.35 -26.01
N PRO A 14 -10.47 -27.43 -25.01
CA PRO A 14 -10.84 -26.23 -24.27
C PRO A 14 -9.63 -25.86 -23.39
N VAL A 15 -8.89 -24.86 -23.86
CA VAL A 15 -7.96 -24.06 -23.06
C VAL A 15 -8.77 -23.46 -21.91
N LEU A 16 -8.59 -23.97 -20.70
CA LEU A 16 -9.14 -23.34 -19.51
C LEU A 16 -8.31 -22.08 -19.25
N ALA A 17 -8.92 -20.94 -19.55
CA ALA A 17 -8.35 -19.62 -19.38
C ALA A 17 -7.98 -19.39 -17.91
N LEU A 18 -6.73 -18.99 -17.68
CA LEU A 18 -6.27 -18.33 -16.47
C LEU A 18 -7.10 -17.05 -16.32
N ALA A 19 -8.07 -17.02 -15.41
CA ALA A 19 -8.67 -15.78 -14.97
C ALA A 19 -7.63 -15.07 -14.10
N ALA A 20 -6.92 -14.11 -14.70
CA ALA A 20 -6.19 -13.11 -13.95
C ALA A 20 -7.23 -12.28 -13.18
N ALA A 21 -7.36 -12.54 -11.88
CA ALA A 21 -8.04 -11.66 -10.96
C ALA A 21 -7.14 -10.44 -10.70
N CYS A 22 -7.13 -9.51 -11.65
CA CYS A 22 -6.67 -8.15 -11.40
C CYS A 22 -7.94 -7.33 -11.13
N GLY A 23 -8.32 -7.24 -9.85
CA GLY A 23 -9.45 -6.44 -9.40
C GLY A 23 -9.12 -4.97 -9.60
N GLY A 24 -9.55 -4.42 -10.73
CA GLY A 24 -9.60 -2.98 -10.97
C GLY A 24 -10.78 -2.38 -10.21
N GLY A 25 -10.47 -1.63 -9.15
CA GLY A 25 -11.37 -0.65 -8.55
C GLY A 25 -11.03 0.73 -9.11
N ASP A 26 -11.62 1.05 -10.26
CA ASP A 26 -11.59 2.34 -10.94
C ASP A 26 -12.75 3.18 -10.42
N ASP A 27 -12.53 3.91 -9.31
CA ASP A 27 -13.40 5.00 -8.82
C ASP A 27 -12.59 5.85 -7.83
N GLY A 28 -11.70 6.71 -8.33
CA GLY A 28 -10.98 7.67 -7.51
C GLY A 28 -10.15 8.62 -8.36
N GLU A 29 -10.63 9.86 -8.45
CA GLU A 29 -9.93 11.14 -8.60
C GLU A 29 -8.50 11.19 -9.20
N PRO A 30 -8.18 12.23 -9.98
CA PRO A 30 -6.97 12.26 -10.80
C PRO A 30 -5.68 12.14 -9.95
N GLY A 31 -5.07 10.95 -9.96
CA GLY A 31 -3.62 10.79 -9.81
C GLY A 31 -3.09 9.71 -8.86
N GLY A 32 -3.93 9.01 -8.07
CA GLY A 32 -3.44 8.07 -7.05
C GLY A 32 -4.02 6.65 -7.12
N ALA A 33 -3.32 5.67 -6.52
CA ALA A 33 -3.82 4.31 -6.34
C ALA A 33 -4.86 4.23 -5.19
N SER A 34 -5.88 3.40 -5.36
CA SER A 34 -6.90 3.16 -4.33
C SER A 34 -6.38 2.27 -3.21
N LEU A 35 -6.83 2.54 -1.97
CA LEU A 35 -6.51 1.67 -0.82
C LEU A 35 -7.18 0.29 -0.98
N PRO A 36 -6.51 -0.80 -0.57
CA PRO A 36 -7.10 -2.13 -0.56
C PRO A 36 -8.27 -2.23 0.44
N GLU A 37 -9.20 -3.14 0.17
CA GLU A 37 -10.31 -3.45 1.08
C GLU A 37 -9.78 -3.90 2.45
N GLY A 38 -10.42 -3.41 3.52
CA GLY A 38 -10.04 -3.74 4.90
C GLY A 38 -8.91 -2.89 5.50
N PHE A 39 -8.37 -1.91 4.76
CA PHE A 39 -7.44 -0.94 5.33
C PHE A 39 -8.11 -0.16 6.48
N PRO A 40 -7.48 0.00 7.66
CA PRO A 40 -8.09 0.68 8.80
C PRO A 40 -8.44 2.14 8.49
N GLU A 41 -9.71 2.50 8.66
CA GLU A 41 -10.22 3.86 8.40
C GLU A 41 -9.77 4.88 9.45
N ASP A 42 -9.37 4.41 10.63
CA ASP A 42 -8.89 5.22 11.76
C ASP A 42 -7.38 5.45 11.75
N LEU A 43 -6.64 4.82 10.83
CA LEU A 43 -5.22 5.12 10.64
C LEU A 43 -5.07 6.42 9.84
N PRO A 44 -4.39 7.44 10.36
CA PRO A 44 -4.26 8.72 9.67
C PRO A 44 -3.43 8.57 8.39
N LEU A 45 -3.92 9.15 7.29
CA LEU A 45 -3.19 9.30 6.04
C LEU A 45 -2.91 10.79 5.79
N TYR A 46 -1.73 11.09 5.25
CA TYR A 46 -1.37 12.48 4.94
C TYR A 46 -2.15 12.97 3.71
N GLU A 47 -3.21 13.75 3.91
CA GLU A 47 -4.15 14.19 2.86
C GLU A 47 -3.51 14.96 1.69
N LYS A 48 -2.33 15.54 1.91
CA LYS A 48 -1.56 16.26 0.88
C LYS A 48 -0.54 15.38 0.17
N ALA A 49 -0.58 14.07 0.41
CA ALA A 49 0.19 13.10 -0.34
C ALA A 49 -0.68 12.41 -1.39
N THR A 50 -0.07 12.07 -2.51
CA THR A 50 -0.65 11.22 -3.54
C THR A 50 -0.23 9.78 -3.28
N ILE A 51 -1.20 8.87 -3.20
CA ILE A 51 -0.91 7.43 -3.07
C ILE A 51 -0.34 6.92 -4.39
N GLN A 52 0.90 6.45 -4.38
CA GLN A 52 1.55 5.86 -5.56
C GLN A 52 1.26 4.36 -5.66
N VAL A 53 1.27 3.67 -4.53
CA VAL A 53 1.05 2.22 -4.44
C VAL A 53 0.28 1.91 -3.16
N ALA A 54 -0.70 1.01 -3.24
CA ALA A 54 -1.34 0.42 -2.06
C ALA A 54 -1.67 -1.05 -2.34
N THR A 55 -1.30 -1.94 -1.42
CA THR A 55 -1.52 -3.39 -1.56
C THR A 55 -1.61 -4.08 -0.21
N VAL A 56 -2.19 -5.27 -0.18
CA VAL A 56 -2.08 -6.20 0.94
C VAL A 56 -0.65 -6.76 1.01
N HIS A 57 -0.13 -6.94 2.24
CA HIS A 57 1.17 -7.55 2.49
C HIS A 57 1.20 -8.97 1.92
N PRO A 58 2.28 -9.42 1.25
CA PRO A 58 2.32 -10.72 0.57
C PRO A 58 2.14 -11.93 1.51
N GLU A 59 2.40 -11.76 2.81
CA GLU A 59 2.19 -12.80 3.83
C GLU A 59 0.75 -12.82 4.41
N GLY A 60 -0.13 -11.91 3.95
CA GLY A 60 -1.58 -11.97 4.19
C GLY A 60 -2.08 -11.37 5.50
N ALA A 61 -1.28 -10.60 6.23
CA ALA A 61 -1.63 -10.04 7.54
C ALA A 61 -1.27 -8.54 7.68
N GLY A 62 -1.49 -7.76 6.63
CA GLY A 62 -1.08 -6.35 6.64
C GLY A 62 -1.27 -5.61 5.34
N PHE A 63 -0.82 -4.36 5.32
CA PHE A 63 -0.92 -3.45 4.19
C PHE A 63 0.42 -2.77 3.93
N LEU A 64 0.67 -2.46 2.67
CA LEU A 64 1.80 -1.67 2.20
C LEU A 64 1.25 -0.50 1.40
N VAL A 65 1.56 0.72 1.82
CA VAL A 65 1.14 1.95 1.15
C VAL A 65 2.35 2.83 0.94
N SER A 66 2.55 3.30 -0.30
CA SER A 66 3.57 4.29 -0.65
C SER A 66 2.89 5.55 -1.15
N MET A 67 3.31 6.69 -0.62
CA MET A 67 2.76 8.00 -0.96
C MET A 67 3.89 9.00 -1.19
N GLU A 68 3.58 10.05 -1.93
CA GLU A 68 4.49 11.17 -2.18
C GLU A 68 3.82 12.50 -1.91
N SER A 69 4.56 13.44 -1.33
CA SER A 69 4.07 14.81 -1.09
C SER A 69 5.11 15.84 -1.47
N GLU A 70 4.66 17.02 -1.90
CA GLU A 70 5.51 18.20 -2.11
C GLU A 70 5.87 18.92 -0.80
N ASP A 71 5.23 18.55 0.30
CA ASP A 71 5.56 19.07 1.63
C ASP A 71 6.88 18.47 2.16
N SER A 72 7.54 19.19 3.06
CA SER A 72 8.81 18.74 3.67
C SER A 72 8.62 17.57 4.62
N THR A 73 9.70 16.79 4.82
CA THR A 73 9.73 15.64 5.73
C THR A 73 9.34 16.05 7.15
N ASP A 74 9.82 17.18 7.65
CA ASP A 74 9.48 17.71 8.98
C ASP A 74 7.98 17.97 9.15
N LYS A 75 7.32 18.46 8.10
CA LYS A 75 5.88 18.77 8.14
C LYS A 75 5.04 17.50 8.13
N VAL A 76 5.45 16.52 7.33
CA VAL A 76 4.83 15.20 7.29
C VAL A 76 5.03 14.47 8.62
N LEU A 77 6.24 14.51 9.18
CA LEU A 77 6.55 13.91 10.48
C LEU A 77 5.70 14.52 11.59
N ALA A 78 5.64 15.86 11.68
CA ALA A 78 4.83 16.55 12.69
C ALA A 78 3.34 16.19 12.61
N PHE A 79 2.82 15.94 11.40
CA PHE A 79 1.46 15.41 11.24
C PHE A 79 1.32 14.03 11.88
N TYR A 80 2.20 13.08 11.53
CA TYR A 80 2.10 11.71 12.06
C TYR A 80 2.35 11.65 13.56
N GLU A 81 3.31 12.40 14.10
CA GLU A 81 3.52 12.50 15.55
C GLU A 81 2.25 13.00 16.26
N ASN A 82 1.56 13.99 15.69
CA ASN A 82 0.33 14.52 16.29
C ASN A 82 -0.86 13.57 16.15
N GLU A 83 -1.04 12.93 15.00
CA GLU A 83 -2.19 12.05 14.77
C GLU A 83 -2.03 10.68 15.42
N LEU A 84 -0.81 10.13 15.46
CA LEU A 84 -0.53 8.82 16.09
C LEU A 84 -0.38 8.90 17.61
N ASP A 85 -0.29 10.08 18.22
CA ASP A 85 -0.37 10.27 19.68
C ASP A 85 -1.82 10.38 20.18
N LYS A 86 -2.80 10.09 19.32
CA LYS A 86 -4.23 10.03 19.67
C LYS A 86 -4.71 8.59 19.66
N GLU A 87 -5.59 8.26 20.60
CA GLU A 87 -6.28 6.97 20.62
C GLU A 87 -6.95 6.67 19.26
N PRO A 88 -6.88 5.42 18.75
CA PRO A 88 -6.35 4.23 19.42
C PRO A 88 -4.84 4.00 19.21
N TRP A 89 -4.14 4.85 18.47
CA TRP A 89 -2.73 4.65 18.13
C TRP A 89 -1.80 5.25 19.19
N GLN A 90 -0.55 4.80 19.17
CA GLN A 90 0.53 5.36 19.96
C GLN A 90 1.85 5.20 19.21
N VAL A 91 2.67 6.26 19.22
CA VAL A 91 4.06 6.18 18.77
C VAL A 91 4.88 5.41 19.80
N GLU A 92 5.52 4.33 19.36
CA GLU A 92 6.39 3.49 20.20
C GLU A 92 7.85 3.94 20.12
N ASN A 93 8.29 4.35 18.94
CA ASN A 93 9.69 4.68 18.69
C ASN A 93 9.85 5.58 17.46
N VAL A 94 10.85 6.46 17.50
CA VAL A 94 11.23 7.32 16.37
C VAL A 94 12.74 7.20 16.17
N VAL A 95 13.14 6.82 14.96
CA VAL A 95 14.54 6.64 14.57
C VAL A 95 14.86 7.56 13.40
N GLU A 96 15.75 8.51 13.62
CA GLU A 96 16.29 9.37 12.57
C GLU A 96 17.56 8.76 11.97
N ILE A 97 17.57 8.61 10.65
CA ILE A 97 18.71 8.12 9.87
C ILE A 97 19.21 9.26 8.99
N ALA A 98 20.00 10.15 9.59
CA ALA A 98 20.46 11.39 8.96
C ALA A 98 21.19 11.16 7.62
N GLU A 99 21.96 10.10 7.49
CA GLU A 99 22.70 9.77 6.25
C GLU A 99 21.79 9.45 5.06
N GLN A 100 20.55 9.05 5.33
CA GLN A 100 19.55 8.69 4.31
C GLN A 100 18.43 9.74 4.23
N GLU A 101 18.49 10.81 5.04
CA GLU A 101 17.42 11.81 5.17
C GLU A 101 16.06 11.16 5.44
N THR A 102 16.08 10.09 6.24
CA THR A 102 14.91 9.25 6.56
C THR A 102 14.60 9.29 8.04
N VAL A 103 13.32 9.39 8.38
CA VAL A 103 12.80 9.17 9.73
C VAL A 103 11.89 7.94 9.71
N ILE A 104 12.09 7.04 10.66
CA ILE A 104 11.26 5.86 10.86
C ILE A 104 10.44 6.06 12.13
N VAL A 105 9.12 5.98 12.02
CA VAL A 105 8.19 6.01 13.15
C VAL A 105 7.56 4.63 13.29
N GLU A 106 7.78 4.00 14.43
CA GLU A 106 7.12 2.75 14.82
C GLU A 106 5.94 3.11 15.72
N PHE A 107 4.80 2.49 15.47
CA PHE A 107 3.57 2.76 16.20
C PHE A 107 2.74 1.48 16.37
N ALA A 108 1.90 1.46 17.38
CA ALA A 108 1.00 0.33 17.65
C ALA A 108 -0.38 0.83 18.10
N ARG A 109 -1.41 -0.01 17.95
CA ARG A 109 -2.68 0.24 18.65
C ARG A 109 -2.52 -0.05 20.13
N GLN A 110 -3.06 0.83 20.96
CA GLN A 110 -3.07 0.68 22.42
C GLN A 110 -3.99 -0.46 22.87
N ASP A 111 -5.10 -0.69 22.16
CA ASP A 111 -6.10 -1.72 22.48
C ASP A 111 -5.78 -3.09 21.87
N SER A 112 -4.97 -3.13 20.81
CA SER A 112 -4.53 -4.34 20.11
C SER A 112 -3.06 -4.24 19.69
N PRO A 113 -2.07 -4.44 20.58
CA PRO A 113 -0.66 -4.24 20.25
C PRO A 113 -0.12 -5.13 19.11
N GLU A 114 -0.81 -6.22 18.77
CA GLU A 114 -0.54 -7.02 17.56
C GLU A 114 -0.80 -6.24 16.25
N GLU A 115 -1.63 -5.21 16.29
CA GLU A 115 -1.83 -4.25 15.21
C GLU A 115 -0.81 -3.11 15.36
N HIS A 116 0.19 -3.12 14.49
CA HIS A 116 1.33 -2.21 14.57
C HIS A 116 1.85 -1.89 13.19
N GLY A 117 2.60 -0.81 13.07
CA GLY A 117 3.12 -0.39 11.79
C GLY A 117 4.42 0.39 11.89
N THR A 118 4.94 0.67 10.71
CA THR A 118 6.14 1.44 10.49
C THR A 118 5.87 2.45 9.39
N LEU A 119 6.18 3.70 9.67
CA LEU A 119 6.20 4.78 8.69
C LEU A 119 7.66 5.17 8.44
N ALA A 120 8.11 5.06 7.20
CA ALA A 120 9.37 5.64 6.76
C ALA A 120 9.07 6.91 5.95
N ILE A 121 9.59 8.04 6.42
CA ILE A 121 9.46 9.35 5.77
C ILE A 121 10.85 9.73 5.29
N ALA A 122 11.05 9.84 3.97
CA ALA A 122 12.34 10.11 3.37
C ALA A 122 12.28 11.32 2.44
N ALA A 123 13.33 12.14 2.44
CA ALA A 123 13.49 13.16 1.40
C ALA A 123 13.92 12.48 0.08
N VAL A 124 13.23 12.81 -1.01
CA VAL A 124 13.54 12.33 -2.36
C VAL A 124 13.87 13.52 -3.25
N HIS A 125 15.07 13.48 -3.83
CA HIS A 125 15.65 14.59 -4.61
C HIS A 125 15.59 14.29 -6.11
N VAL A 126 14.37 14.17 -6.66
CA VAL A 126 14.13 13.94 -8.11
C VAL A 126 13.33 15.12 -8.64
N ASP A 127 13.88 15.87 -9.59
CA ASP A 127 13.27 17.06 -10.22
C ASP A 127 12.78 18.15 -9.24
N GLY A 128 13.28 18.13 -8.00
CA GLY A 128 12.81 18.92 -6.87
C GLY A 128 13.07 18.15 -5.57
N GLN A 129 12.58 18.68 -4.45
CA GLN A 129 12.55 17.93 -3.19
C GLN A 129 11.10 17.53 -2.91
N LEU A 130 10.88 16.23 -2.79
CA LEU A 130 9.61 15.63 -2.36
C LEU A 130 9.84 14.85 -1.07
N SER A 131 8.76 14.59 -0.34
CA SER A 131 8.75 13.60 0.73
C SER A 131 8.13 12.30 0.22
N SER A 132 8.86 11.20 0.33
CA SER A 132 8.30 9.85 0.18
C SER A 132 7.85 9.34 1.54
N ILE A 133 6.68 8.72 1.59
CA ILE A 133 6.08 8.16 2.78
C ILE A 133 5.78 6.69 2.49
N SER A 134 6.46 5.78 3.17
CA SER A 134 6.22 4.34 3.07
C SER A 134 5.62 3.84 4.38
N LEU A 135 4.38 3.38 4.30
CA LEU A 135 3.63 2.77 5.41
C LEU A 135 3.61 1.26 5.22
N GLN A 136 4.08 0.56 6.25
CA GLN A 136 3.85 -0.87 6.44
C GLN A 136 2.99 -1.05 7.69
N LEU A 137 1.84 -1.69 7.53
CA LEU A 137 0.92 -1.96 8.62
C LEU A 137 0.75 -3.47 8.74
N PHE A 138 0.81 -4.00 9.95
CA PHE A 138 0.48 -5.36 10.30
C PHE A 138 -0.83 -5.36 11.09
N VAL A 139 -1.75 -6.23 10.71
CA VAL A 139 -3.05 -6.38 11.36
C VAL A 139 -3.20 -7.80 11.89
N ALA A 140 -3.96 -7.95 12.97
CA ALA A 140 -4.32 -9.25 13.49
C ALA A 140 -5.10 -10.05 12.42
N PRO A 141 -4.90 -11.38 12.33
CA PRO A 141 -5.61 -12.25 11.39
C PRO A 141 -7.09 -12.45 11.71
#